data_AF-A0A7C3APQ3-F1
#
_entry.id   AF-A0A7C3APQ3-F1
#
_cell.length_a   1.000
_cell.length_b   1.000
_cell.length_c   1.000
_cell.angle_alpha   90.00
_cell.angle_beta   90.00
_cell.angle_gamma   90.00
#
_symmetry.space_group_name_H-M   'P 1'
#
loop_
_entity.id
_entity.type
_entity.pdbx_description
1 polymer ?
#
loop_
_entity_poly.entity_id
_entity_poly.type
_entity_poly.pdbx_seq_one_letter_code
_entity_poly.pdbx_strand_id
1 'polypeptide(L)'
;MSGVDSLEECYGDKSHKIKALETGLSSDPEMNWRVSSLDRLALLSNSDSHSPYPHRLGREANVFNLKEPSYRELVNAIVSKDPSKFLMTIEVDPAYGKYHWTGHRRCGVSMPPEEAMKRGNKCPVCGRQLTKGVMQRVEELADRPKGFRPPNAIGFKRLLPLAEIIAECLGVRGETRLYSGRVWELYMKLVNSFGSELNVLLNASLEELERIVPSKVAKAIIRVREGHVIVRPGYDGVYGKLILDEEEPARPADRRGQTSITDYLLR
;
A
#
# COMPACT_ATOMS: atom_id res chain seq x y z
N MET A 1 22.99 11.44 0.52
CA MET A 1 23.27 9.99 0.39
C MET A 1 22.65 9.53 -0.91
N SER A 2 23.46 9.00 -1.83
CA SER A 2 22.92 8.24 -2.97
C SER A 2 22.36 6.92 -2.45
N GLY A 3 21.29 6.40 -3.08
CA GLY A 3 20.86 5.02 -2.85
C GLY A 3 21.85 4.02 -3.44
N VAL A 4 21.67 2.74 -3.12
CA VAL A 4 22.44 1.61 -3.67
C VAL A 4 21.61 0.86 -4.72
N ASP A 5 22.27 0.16 -5.64
CA ASP A 5 21.64 -0.66 -6.68
C ASP A 5 21.45 -2.13 -6.25
N SER A 6 22.11 -2.58 -5.18
CA SER A 6 22.03 -3.97 -4.69
C SER A 6 22.19 -4.10 -3.17
N LEU A 7 21.82 -5.27 -2.64
CA LEU A 7 22.05 -5.61 -1.23
C LEU A 7 23.54 -5.80 -0.95
N GLU A 8 24.30 -6.31 -1.92
CA GLU A 8 25.74 -6.54 -1.84
C GLU A 8 26.50 -5.21 -1.72
N GLU A 9 26.07 -4.17 -2.42
CA GLU A 9 26.64 -2.83 -2.28
C GLU A 9 26.41 -2.25 -0.87
N CYS A 10 25.24 -2.53 -0.27
CA CYS A 10 24.91 -2.03 1.07
C CYS A 10 25.53 -2.84 2.21
N TYR A 11 25.48 -4.17 2.11
CA TYR A 11 25.80 -5.10 3.20
C TYR A 11 27.05 -5.94 2.94
N GLY A 12 27.68 -5.81 1.77
CA GLY A 12 28.89 -6.53 1.39
C GLY A 12 28.73 -8.05 1.52
N ASP A 13 29.75 -8.67 2.11
CA ASP A 13 29.81 -10.10 2.35
C ASP A 13 28.70 -10.61 3.28
N LYS A 14 27.99 -9.74 4.01
CA LYS A 14 26.87 -10.10 4.89
C LYS A 14 25.51 -10.07 4.21
N SER A 15 25.40 -9.73 2.93
CA SER A 15 24.10 -9.66 2.23
C SER A 15 23.28 -10.95 2.37
N HIS A 16 23.93 -12.12 2.33
CA HIS A 16 23.31 -13.45 2.47
C HIS A 16 22.66 -13.70 3.86
N LYS A 17 23.02 -12.91 4.87
CA LYS A 17 22.43 -12.98 6.22
C LYS A 17 21.09 -12.26 6.32
N ILE A 18 20.82 -11.31 5.42
CA ILE A 18 19.52 -10.63 5.37
C ILE A 18 18.46 -11.63 4.91
N LYS A 19 17.38 -11.75 5.69
CA LYS A 19 16.28 -12.71 5.44
C LYS A 19 14.95 -12.03 5.10
N ALA A 20 14.82 -10.74 5.41
CA ALA A 20 13.63 -9.96 5.16
C ALA A 20 13.99 -8.55 4.67
N LEU A 21 13.06 -7.94 3.96
CA LEU A 21 13.11 -6.56 3.50
C LEU A 21 11.78 -5.90 3.86
N GLU A 22 11.85 -4.70 4.43
CA GLU A 22 10.64 -3.88 4.62
C GLU A 22 10.34 -3.13 3.32
N THR A 23 9.12 -3.25 2.80
CA THR A 23 8.65 -2.53 1.60
C THR A 23 8.56 -1.02 1.87
N GLY A 24 8.11 -0.68 3.08
CA GLY A 24 7.80 0.66 3.52
C GLY A 24 6.69 1.33 2.71
N LEU A 25 6.28 2.52 3.14
CA LEU A 25 5.08 3.21 2.64
C LEU A 25 5.13 3.69 1.17
N SER A 26 6.24 3.44 0.48
CA SER A 26 6.49 3.95 -0.88
C SER A 26 6.62 2.84 -1.92
N SER A 27 6.59 1.58 -1.51
CA SER A 27 6.59 0.44 -2.42
C SER A 27 5.68 -0.66 -1.88
N ASP A 28 5.30 -1.60 -2.73
CA ASP A 28 4.49 -2.75 -2.33
C ASP A 28 5.11 -4.05 -2.91
N PRO A 29 4.55 -5.23 -2.60
CA PRO A 29 5.09 -6.48 -3.09
C PRO A 29 5.13 -6.56 -4.62
N GLU A 30 4.11 -6.06 -5.34
CA GLU A 30 4.11 -6.04 -6.81
C GLU A 30 5.26 -5.23 -7.40
N MET A 31 5.62 -4.10 -6.79
CA MET A 31 6.78 -3.32 -7.18
C MET A 31 8.09 -4.08 -6.94
N ASN A 32 8.22 -4.71 -5.77
CA ASN A 32 9.46 -5.41 -5.36
C ASN A 32 9.66 -6.75 -6.09
N TRP A 33 8.59 -7.47 -6.43
CA TRP A 33 8.64 -8.72 -7.19
C TRP A 33 9.27 -8.59 -8.58
N ARG A 34 9.35 -7.35 -9.08
CA ARG A 34 9.98 -7.04 -10.35
C ARG A 34 11.51 -7.10 -10.31
N VAL A 35 12.11 -7.23 -9.12
CA VAL A 35 13.56 -7.27 -8.91
C VAL A 35 13.93 -8.64 -8.36
N SER A 36 14.39 -9.55 -9.23
CA SER A 36 14.59 -10.96 -8.88
C SER A 36 15.56 -11.20 -7.72
N SER A 37 16.54 -10.32 -7.51
CA SER A 37 17.49 -10.42 -6.40
C SER A 37 16.84 -10.35 -5.01
N LEU A 38 15.61 -9.81 -4.93
CA LEU A 38 14.83 -9.70 -3.71
C LEU A 38 14.02 -10.96 -3.38
N ASP A 39 13.88 -11.91 -4.32
CA ASP A 39 13.04 -13.11 -4.16
C ASP A 39 13.42 -13.99 -2.98
N ARG A 40 14.68 -13.95 -2.54
CA ARG A 40 15.14 -14.70 -1.37
C ARG A 40 14.68 -14.10 -0.03
N LEU A 41 14.18 -12.87 -0.04
CA LEU A 41 13.78 -12.13 1.15
C LEU A 41 12.28 -12.23 1.38
N ALA A 42 11.89 -12.31 2.65
CA ALA A 42 10.50 -12.07 3.04
C ALA A 42 10.22 -10.58 2.94
N LEU A 43 9.17 -10.19 2.23
CA LEU A 43 8.71 -8.81 2.22
C LEU A 43 7.85 -8.57 3.45
N LEU A 44 8.21 -7.58 4.25
CA LEU A 44 7.48 -7.15 5.44
C LEU A 44 6.88 -5.78 5.20
N SER A 45 5.71 -5.55 5.76
CA SER A 45 5.00 -4.28 5.69
C SER A 45 4.74 -3.79 7.11
N ASN A 46 5.30 -2.63 7.45
CA ASN A 46 5.26 -2.08 8.81
C ASN A 46 4.91 -0.60 8.78
N SER A 47 4.07 -0.19 9.73
CA SER A 47 3.53 1.17 9.74
C SER A 47 4.52 2.33 9.90
N ASP A 48 5.74 2.08 10.40
CA ASP A 48 6.68 3.12 10.84
C ASP A 48 6.00 4.22 11.68
N SER A 49 5.26 3.77 12.70
CA SER A 49 4.34 4.66 13.43
C SER A 49 5.07 5.57 14.41
N HIS A 50 4.83 6.86 14.25
CA HIS A 50 5.34 7.93 15.12
C HIS A 50 4.24 8.55 15.99
N SER A 51 3.05 7.94 16.02
CA SER A 51 1.94 8.38 16.85
C SER A 51 0.99 7.22 17.16
N PRO A 52 0.26 7.26 18.27
CA PRO A 52 -0.63 6.15 18.64
C PRO A 52 -1.92 6.09 17.79
N TYR A 53 -2.16 7.06 16.90
CA TYR A 53 -3.41 7.12 16.18
C TYR A 53 -3.56 5.97 15.16
N PRO A 54 -4.75 5.36 15.03
CA PRO A 54 -5.01 4.23 14.12
C PRO A 54 -4.68 4.49 12.64
N HIS A 55 -4.84 5.73 12.15
CA HIS A 55 -4.42 6.10 10.79
C HIS A 55 -2.91 6.19 10.59
N ARG A 56 -2.12 5.92 11.64
CA ARG A 56 -0.67 5.78 11.62
C ARG A 56 -0.26 4.39 12.09
N LEU A 57 -0.65 3.99 13.29
CA LEU A 57 -0.32 2.68 13.87
C LEU A 57 -1.09 1.57 13.15
N GLY A 58 -0.38 0.60 12.58
CA GLY A 58 -1.02 -0.54 11.91
C GLY A 58 -1.62 -0.23 10.54
N ARG A 59 -1.34 0.95 9.96
CA ARG A 59 -1.69 1.25 8.54
C ARG A 59 -1.06 0.29 7.54
N GLU A 60 0.05 -0.30 7.95
CA GLU A 60 0.76 -1.39 7.29
C GLU A 60 1.06 -2.45 8.35
N ALA A 61 0.88 -3.72 7.98
CA ALA A 61 0.97 -4.84 8.91
C ALA A 61 1.30 -6.16 8.19
N ASN A 62 1.64 -7.17 8.99
CA ASN A 62 1.90 -8.53 8.53
C ASN A 62 0.91 -9.48 9.21
N VAL A 63 0.35 -10.41 8.46
CA VAL A 63 -0.63 -11.39 8.96
C VAL A 63 0.04 -12.75 9.07
N PHE A 64 0.16 -13.25 10.29
CA PHE A 64 0.77 -14.54 10.58
C PHE A 64 -0.24 -15.53 11.17
N ASN A 65 -0.10 -16.79 10.79
CA ASN A 65 -0.73 -17.93 11.43
C ASN A 65 0.34 -18.66 12.24
N LEU A 66 0.41 -18.33 13.53
CA LEU A 66 1.40 -18.88 14.45
C LEU A 66 0.73 -19.86 15.40
N LYS A 67 1.46 -20.91 15.78
CA LYS A 67 1.01 -21.83 16.84
C LYS A 67 0.89 -21.12 18.19
N GLU A 68 1.84 -20.22 18.44
CA GLU A 68 1.88 -19.33 19.60
C GLU A 68 2.50 -17.98 19.20
N PRO A 69 2.08 -16.87 19.81
CA PRO A 69 2.64 -15.55 19.51
C PRO A 69 3.99 -15.34 20.21
N SER A 70 5.00 -16.13 19.83
CA SER A 70 6.37 -16.03 20.35
C SER A 70 7.35 -15.48 19.32
N TYR A 71 8.41 -14.82 19.80
CA TYR A 71 9.47 -14.28 18.92
C TYR A 71 10.05 -15.36 18.01
N ARG A 72 10.25 -16.56 18.54
CA ARG A 72 10.81 -17.69 17.79
C ARG A 72 9.89 -18.11 16.64
N GLU A 73 8.59 -18.27 16.91
CA GLU A 73 7.63 -18.64 15.87
C GLU A 73 7.49 -17.55 14.81
N LEU A 74 7.49 -16.27 15.22
CA LEU A 74 7.46 -15.14 14.30
C LEU A 74 8.69 -15.13 13.36
N VAL A 75 9.90 -15.23 13.91
CA VAL A 75 11.14 -15.27 13.11
C VAL A 75 11.13 -16.46 12.16
N ASN A 76 10.69 -17.63 12.62
CA ASN A 76 10.58 -18.82 11.78
C ASN A 76 9.61 -18.61 10.62
N ALA A 77 8.43 -18.02 10.87
CA ALA A 77 7.45 -17.72 9.84
C ALA A 77 8.00 -16.77 8.77
N ILE A 78 8.70 -15.71 9.20
CA ILE A 78 9.33 -14.74 8.28
C ILE A 78 10.43 -15.43 7.46
N VAL A 79 11.38 -16.10 8.10
CA VAL A 79 12.55 -16.68 7.41
C VAL A 79 12.18 -17.81 6.47
N SER A 80 11.18 -18.63 6.83
CA SER A 80 10.74 -19.75 5.99
C SER A 80 9.96 -19.32 4.76
N LYS A 81 9.35 -18.13 4.78
CA LYS A 81 8.45 -17.63 3.72
C LYS A 81 7.35 -18.62 3.37
N ASP A 82 6.88 -19.36 4.37
CA ASP A 82 5.84 -20.37 4.23
C ASP A 82 4.46 -19.70 4.19
N PRO A 83 3.72 -19.77 3.07
CA PRO A 83 2.41 -19.13 2.95
C PRO A 83 1.36 -19.62 3.96
N SER A 84 1.56 -20.81 4.56
CA SER A 84 0.67 -21.32 5.62
C SER A 84 0.90 -20.64 6.98
N LYS A 85 2.05 -19.98 7.16
CA LYS A 85 2.46 -19.28 8.40
C LYS A 85 2.54 -17.77 8.23
N PHE A 86 3.05 -17.29 7.09
CA PHE A 86 3.05 -15.89 6.73
C PHE A 86 2.03 -15.70 5.61
N LEU A 87 0.81 -15.35 5.99
CA LEU A 87 -0.36 -15.42 5.11
C LEU A 87 -0.31 -14.31 4.05
N MET A 88 -0.13 -13.08 4.52
CA MET A 88 -0.12 -11.89 3.67
C MET A 88 0.46 -10.68 4.40
N THR A 89 0.78 -9.63 3.65
CA THR A 89 0.95 -8.26 4.17
C THR A 89 -0.30 -7.42 3.96
N ILE A 90 -0.45 -6.38 4.78
CA ILE A 90 -1.42 -5.32 4.60
C ILE A 90 -0.60 -4.08 4.25
N GLU A 91 -0.84 -3.53 3.06
CA GLU A 91 -0.09 -2.44 2.46
C GLU A 91 -0.99 -1.20 2.33
N VAL A 92 -0.38 -0.01 2.34
CA VAL A 92 -1.04 1.18 1.76
C VAL A 92 -0.72 1.21 0.27
N ASP A 93 -1.65 1.67 -0.56
CA ASP A 93 -1.34 1.86 -1.99
C ASP A 93 -0.18 2.89 -2.13
N PRO A 94 0.99 2.48 -2.66
CA PRO A 94 2.17 3.34 -2.73
C PRO A 94 1.95 4.56 -3.63
N ALA A 95 0.92 4.57 -4.48
CA ALA A 95 0.52 5.73 -5.27
C ALA A 95 0.12 6.93 -4.41
N TYR A 96 -0.24 6.75 -3.14
CA TYR A 96 -0.42 7.86 -2.20
C TYR A 96 0.87 8.61 -1.90
N GLY A 97 2.02 7.95 -2.04
CA GLY A 97 3.32 8.50 -1.72
C GLY A 97 3.60 9.81 -2.46
N LYS A 98 4.17 10.79 -1.74
CA LYS A 98 4.55 12.11 -2.29
C LYS A 98 5.50 12.05 -3.49
N TYR A 99 6.19 10.94 -3.67
CA TYR A 99 7.23 10.75 -4.67
C TYR A 99 6.99 9.45 -5.45
N HIS A 100 5.75 8.99 -5.59
CA HIS A 100 5.49 7.74 -6.29
C HIS A 100 5.84 7.84 -7.79
N TRP A 101 5.22 8.79 -8.50
CA TRP A 101 5.52 9.10 -9.90
C TRP A 101 6.57 10.18 -10.05
N THR A 102 7.25 10.16 -11.20
CA THR A 102 8.19 11.19 -11.60
C THR A 102 7.42 12.43 -12.02
N GLY A 103 7.82 13.60 -11.50
CA GLY A 103 7.02 14.80 -11.71
C GLY A 103 7.70 16.12 -11.37
N HIS A 104 6.94 17.20 -11.53
CA HIS A 104 7.36 18.56 -11.24
C HIS A 104 6.17 19.37 -10.72
N ARG A 105 6.12 19.55 -9.39
CA ARG A 105 5.01 20.14 -8.65
C ARG A 105 4.64 21.55 -9.13
N ARG A 106 5.65 22.37 -9.46
CA ARG A 106 5.44 23.76 -9.88
C ARG A 106 4.71 23.86 -11.22
N CYS A 107 4.87 22.85 -12.08
CA CYS A 107 4.21 22.78 -13.39
C CYS A 107 3.01 21.83 -13.41
N GLY A 108 2.67 21.18 -12.28
CA GLY A 108 1.58 20.21 -12.22
C GLY A 108 1.81 18.93 -13.05
N VAL A 109 3.06 18.63 -13.41
CA VAL A 109 3.39 17.49 -14.28
C VAL A 109 3.64 16.25 -13.43
N SER A 110 2.96 15.14 -13.77
CA SER A 110 3.16 13.83 -13.17
C SER A 110 3.00 12.76 -14.25
N MET A 111 3.94 11.84 -14.35
CA MET A 111 3.92 10.82 -15.40
C MET A 111 4.55 9.50 -14.95
N PRO A 112 4.13 8.36 -15.56
CA PRO A 112 4.73 7.08 -15.28
C PRO A 112 6.21 7.02 -15.72
N PRO A 113 7.00 6.10 -15.15
CA PRO A 113 8.44 5.99 -15.41
C PRO A 113 8.83 5.95 -16.88
N GLU A 114 8.12 5.15 -17.69
CA GLU A 114 8.46 4.93 -19.09
C GLU A 114 8.31 6.21 -19.92
N GLU A 115 7.33 7.05 -19.58
CA GLU A 115 7.16 8.35 -20.23
C GLU A 115 8.25 9.33 -19.80
N ALA A 116 8.55 9.39 -18.50
CA ALA A 116 9.59 10.28 -17.97
C ALA A 116 10.96 9.96 -18.59
N MET A 117 11.33 8.68 -18.65
CA MET A 117 12.59 8.23 -19.24
C MET A 117 12.68 8.51 -20.74
N LYS A 118 11.60 8.27 -21.51
CA LYS A 118 11.55 8.62 -22.95
C LYS A 118 11.76 10.11 -23.21
N ARG A 119 11.40 10.97 -22.26
CA ARG A 119 11.58 12.43 -22.34
C ARG A 119 12.93 12.90 -21.76
N GLY A 120 13.85 11.99 -21.44
CA GLY A 120 15.12 12.32 -20.79
C GLY A 120 14.93 12.97 -19.41
N ASN A 121 13.82 12.66 -18.72
CA ASN A 121 13.43 13.22 -17.43
C ASN A 121 13.36 14.76 -17.42
N LYS A 122 12.97 15.38 -18.53
CA LYS A 122 12.75 16.83 -18.63
C LYS A 122 11.27 17.18 -18.58
N CYS A 123 10.94 18.24 -17.85
CA CYS A 123 9.59 18.76 -17.74
C CYS A 123 9.12 19.32 -19.09
N PRO A 124 7.97 18.88 -19.63
CA PRO A 124 7.46 19.36 -20.92
C PRO A 124 7.00 20.83 -20.88
N VAL A 125 6.79 21.40 -19.69
CA VAL A 125 6.31 22.78 -19.52
C VAL A 125 7.46 23.78 -19.42
N CYS A 126 8.53 23.44 -18.70
CA CYS A 126 9.61 24.40 -18.38
C CYS A 126 11.03 23.91 -18.71
N GLY A 127 11.18 22.69 -19.23
CA GLY A 127 12.48 22.09 -19.60
C GLY A 127 13.38 21.66 -18.44
N ARG A 128 13.04 22.00 -17.19
CA ARG A 128 13.82 21.61 -15.99
C ARG A 128 13.73 20.10 -15.73
N GLN A 129 14.68 19.58 -14.96
CA GLN A 129 14.69 18.19 -14.54
C GLN A 129 13.44 17.84 -13.72
N LEU A 130 12.81 16.71 -14.03
CA LEU A 130 11.76 16.12 -13.20
C LEU A 130 12.36 15.50 -11.94
N THR A 131 11.64 15.60 -10.82
CA THR A 131 11.96 14.86 -9.59
C THR A 131 11.63 13.39 -9.83
N LYS A 132 12.66 12.53 -9.80
CA LYS A 132 12.53 11.08 -9.98
C LYS A 132 11.61 10.49 -8.90
N GLY A 133 10.61 9.72 -9.32
CA GLY A 133 9.72 8.99 -8.43
C GLY A 133 10.25 7.59 -8.07
N VAL A 134 9.72 7.03 -6.99
CA VAL A 134 10.03 5.68 -6.50
C VAL A 134 9.69 4.62 -7.54
N MET A 135 8.56 4.77 -8.25
CA MET A 135 8.18 3.83 -9.31
C MET A 135 9.22 3.81 -10.45
N GLN A 136 9.88 4.95 -10.73
CA GLN A 136 10.95 4.98 -11.72
C GLN A 136 12.22 4.32 -11.20
N ARG A 137 12.54 4.49 -9.92
CA ARG A 137 13.65 3.75 -9.32
C ARG A 137 13.44 2.24 -9.38
N VAL A 138 12.22 1.77 -9.14
CA VAL A 138 11.87 0.35 -9.32
C VAL A 138 12.02 -0.06 -10.78
N GLU A 139 11.55 0.77 -11.72
CA GLU A 139 11.71 0.51 -13.16
C GLU A 139 13.17 0.38 -13.59
N GLU A 140 14.06 1.19 -13.02
CA GLU A 140 15.51 1.17 -13.30
C GLU A 140 16.19 -0.12 -12.81
N LEU A 141 15.67 -0.74 -11.74
CA LEU A 141 16.23 -1.97 -11.14
C LEU A 141 15.50 -3.24 -11.57
N ALA A 142 14.32 -3.10 -12.18
CA ALA A 142 13.46 -4.22 -12.52
C ALA A 142 14.07 -5.07 -13.64
N ASP A 143 14.11 -6.39 -13.42
CA ASP A 143 14.48 -7.40 -14.40
C ASP A 143 13.26 -8.21 -14.89
N ARG A 144 12.06 -7.86 -14.41
CA ARG A 144 10.79 -8.52 -14.74
C ARG A 144 9.70 -7.52 -15.12
N PRO A 145 8.73 -7.95 -15.95
CA PRO A 145 7.62 -7.11 -16.36
C PRO A 145 6.70 -6.74 -15.19
N LYS A 146 5.94 -5.66 -15.37
CA LYS A 146 4.85 -5.30 -14.45
C LYS A 146 3.83 -6.43 -14.36
N GLY A 147 3.31 -6.67 -13.16
CA GLY A 147 2.34 -7.75 -12.89
C GLY A 147 2.96 -9.14 -12.73
N PHE A 148 4.28 -9.30 -12.83
CA PHE A 148 4.93 -10.56 -12.53
C PHE A 148 4.74 -10.93 -11.04
N ARG A 149 4.27 -12.15 -10.78
CA ARG A 149 4.17 -12.71 -9.43
C ARG A 149 5.09 -13.93 -9.31
N PRO A 150 6.09 -13.92 -8.42
CA PRO A 150 6.95 -15.06 -8.18
C PRO A 150 6.15 -16.28 -7.69
N PRO A 151 6.61 -17.50 -8.00
CA PRO A 151 6.01 -18.70 -7.41
C PRO A 151 6.13 -18.65 -5.89
N ASN A 152 5.07 -19.06 -5.19
CA ASN A 152 5.00 -19.06 -3.72
C ASN A 152 5.17 -17.67 -3.06
N ALA A 153 4.97 -16.57 -3.79
CA ALA A 153 5.00 -15.25 -3.20
C ALA A 153 3.88 -15.07 -2.15
N ILE A 154 4.27 -14.63 -0.95
CA ILE A 154 3.35 -14.19 0.11
C ILE A 154 2.41 -13.14 -0.47
N GLY A 155 1.11 -13.29 -0.24
CA GLY A 155 0.13 -12.35 -0.79
C GLY A 155 0.14 -11.02 -0.06
N PHE A 156 -0.70 -10.09 -0.53
CA PHE A 156 -0.91 -8.83 0.16
C PHE A 156 -2.31 -8.28 -0.11
N LYS A 157 -2.73 -7.35 0.75
CA LYS A 157 -3.92 -6.52 0.56
C LYS A 157 -3.56 -5.06 0.71
N ARG A 158 -3.93 -4.24 -0.27
CA ARG A 158 -3.97 -2.79 -0.18
C ARG A 158 -5.22 -2.37 0.58
N LEU A 159 -5.03 -1.71 1.71
CA LEU A 159 -6.08 -1.09 2.50
C LEU A 159 -5.78 0.39 2.70
N LEU A 160 -6.80 1.11 3.17
CA LEU A 160 -6.65 2.48 3.64
C LEU A 160 -7.17 2.55 5.07
N PRO A 161 -6.57 3.40 5.92
CA PRO A 161 -7.12 3.63 7.24
C PRO A 161 -8.60 3.99 7.18
N LEU A 162 -9.39 3.43 8.08
CA LEU A 162 -10.84 3.60 8.07
C LEU A 162 -11.25 5.08 8.17
N ALA A 163 -10.53 5.85 9.00
CA ALA A 163 -10.74 7.29 9.12
C ALA A 163 -10.47 8.05 7.80
N GLU A 164 -9.55 7.57 6.96
CA GLU A 164 -9.27 8.16 5.64
C GLU A 164 -10.45 7.98 4.70
N ILE A 165 -11.01 6.76 4.65
CA ILE A 165 -12.18 6.42 3.84
C ILE A 165 -13.38 7.27 4.26
N ILE A 166 -13.66 7.32 5.57
CA ILE A 166 -14.77 8.10 6.12
C ILE A 166 -14.60 9.59 5.80
N ALA A 167 -13.41 10.16 6.04
CA ALA A 167 -13.15 11.57 5.79
C ALA A 167 -13.33 11.95 4.32
N GLU A 168 -12.88 11.11 3.38
CA GLU A 168 -13.07 11.33 1.96
C GLU A 168 -14.56 11.26 1.57
N CYS A 169 -15.30 10.26 2.06
CA CYS A 169 -16.74 10.14 1.79
C CYS A 169 -17.55 11.33 2.30
N LEU A 170 -17.19 11.85 3.48
CA LEU A 170 -17.81 13.02 4.11
C LEU A 170 -17.36 14.35 3.50
N GLY A 171 -16.37 14.35 2.60
CA GLY A 171 -15.82 15.55 1.99
C GLY A 171 -15.07 16.45 2.99
N VAL A 172 -14.58 15.91 4.10
CA VAL A 172 -13.83 16.68 5.09
C VAL A 172 -12.42 16.92 4.54
N ARG A 173 -12.03 18.19 4.41
CA ARG A 173 -10.73 18.61 3.87
C ARG A 173 -9.88 19.28 4.97
N GLY A 174 -8.58 19.42 4.71
CA GLY A 174 -7.63 20.08 5.60
C GLY A 174 -6.74 19.11 6.39
N GLU A 175 -5.76 19.66 7.09
CA GLU A 175 -4.72 18.89 7.80
C GLU A 175 -5.27 18.10 8.99
N THR A 176 -6.31 18.63 9.64
CA THR A 176 -6.94 18.00 10.81
C THR A 176 -8.15 17.14 10.47
N ARG A 177 -8.40 16.86 9.17
CA ARG A 177 -9.64 16.20 8.72
C ARG A 177 -9.92 14.85 9.38
N LEU A 178 -8.87 14.08 9.67
CA LEU A 178 -8.98 12.76 10.31
C LEU A 178 -9.40 12.85 11.78
N TYR A 179 -9.17 14.00 12.41
CA TYR A 179 -9.53 14.28 13.80
C TYR A 179 -10.88 15.01 13.93
N SER A 180 -11.60 15.19 12.81
CA SER A 180 -12.94 15.77 12.84
C SER A 180 -13.88 14.92 13.71
N GLY A 181 -14.67 15.56 14.58
CA GLY A 181 -15.63 14.85 15.43
C GLY A 181 -16.60 13.97 14.64
N ARG A 182 -17.01 14.40 13.44
CA ARG A 182 -17.88 13.62 12.56
C ARG A 182 -17.21 12.35 12.02
N VAL A 183 -15.92 12.44 11.68
CA VAL A 183 -15.14 11.28 11.23
C VAL A 183 -14.95 10.31 12.39
N TRP A 184 -14.57 10.83 13.55
CA TRP A 184 -14.29 10.03 14.73
C TRP A 184 -15.53 9.36 15.30
N GLU A 185 -16.69 10.01 15.23
CA GLU A 185 -17.97 9.41 15.63
C GLU A 185 -18.29 8.17 14.79
N LEU A 186 -18.20 8.26 13.46
CA LEU A 186 -18.45 7.10 12.59
C LEU A 186 -17.38 6.01 12.74
N TYR A 187 -16.12 6.42 12.88
CA TYR A 187 -15.01 5.50 13.13
C TYR A 187 -15.25 4.69 14.41
N MET A 188 -15.57 5.36 15.52
CA MET A 188 -15.82 4.69 16.80
C MET A 188 -17.07 3.82 16.77
N LYS A 189 -18.14 4.23 16.09
CA LYS A 189 -19.33 3.37 15.90
C LYS A 189 -18.96 2.06 15.21
N LEU A 190 -18.23 2.13 14.11
CA LEU A 190 -17.78 0.94 13.38
C LEU A 190 -16.85 0.07 14.24
N VAL A 191 -15.81 0.65 14.83
CA VAL A 191 -14.86 -0.12 15.66
C VAL A 191 -15.55 -0.76 16.87
N ASN A 192 -16.50 -0.08 17.52
CA ASN A 192 -17.25 -0.66 18.64
C ASN A 192 -18.19 -1.79 18.19
N SER A 193 -18.76 -1.71 16.99
CA SER A 193 -19.64 -2.77 16.45
C SER A 193 -18.87 -4.00 15.96
N PHE A 194 -17.67 -3.82 15.40
CA PHE A 194 -16.88 -4.90 14.81
C PHE A 194 -15.63 -5.29 15.61
N GLY A 195 -15.37 -4.64 16.74
CA GLY A 195 -14.24 -4.88 17.65
C GLY A 195 -12.90 -4.27 17.24
N SER A 196 -12.62 -4.10 15.95
CA SER A 196 -11.37 -3.47 15.47
C SER A 196 -11.52 -2.86 14.08
N GLU A 197 -10.64 -1.90 13.75
CA GLU A 197 -10.55 -1.32 12.41
C GLU A 197 -10.30 -2.39 11.34
N LEU A 198 -9.36 -3.31 11.58
CA LEU A 198 -9.06 -4.37 10.60
C LEU A 198 -10.26 -5.27 10.34
N ASN A 199 -11.08 -5.56 11.36
CA ASN A 199 -12.29 -6.36 11.17
C ASN A 199 -13.33 -5.62 10.29
N VAL A 200 -13.48 -4.31 10.48
CA VAL A 200 -14.31 -3.45 9.61
C VAL A 200 -13.81 -3.51 8.17
N LEU A 201 -12.50 -3.36 7.96
CA LEU A 201 -11.91 -3.27 6.63
C LEU A 201 -11.86 -4.63 5.91
N LEU A 202 -11.74 -5.75 6.62
CA LEU A 202 -11.52 -7.07 6.03
C LEU A 202 -12.77 -7.94 5.97
N ASN A 203 -13.66 -7.88 6.96
CA ASN A 203 -14.67 -8.92 7.18
C ASN A 203 -16.12 -8.42 7.20
N ALA A 204 -16.38 -7.20 7.68
CA ALA A 204 -17.75 -6.66 7.83
C ALA A 204 -18.57 -6.71 6.52
N SER A 205 -19.79 -7.23 6.52
CA SER A 205 -20.63 -7.28 5.31
C SER A 205 -21.13 -5.88 4.91
N LEU A 206 -21.55 -5.70 3.66
CA LEU A 206 -22.12 -4.43 3.21
C LEU A 206 -23.38 -4.07 4.03
N GLU A 207 -24.25 -5.05 4.24
CA GLU A 207 -25.51 -4.90 4.99
C GLU A 207 -25.26 -4.52 6.45
N GLU A 208 -24.24 -5.09 7.09
CA GLU A 208 -23.86 -4.75 8.46
C GLU A 208 -23.32 -3.32 8.55
N LEU A 209 -22.49 -2.90 7.57
CA LEU A 209 -21.95 -1.55 7.51
C LEU A 209 -23.06 -0.50 7.30
N GLU A 210 -24.00 -0.76 6.38
CA GLU A 210 -25.10 0.17 6.06
C GLU A 210 -26.08 0.41 7.22
N ARG A 211 -26.15 -0.51 8.19
CA ARG A 211 -26.92 -0.31 9.44
C ARG A 211 -26.30 0.73 10.37
N ILE A 212 -25.00 1.01 10.24
CA ILE A 212 -24.23 1.83 11.18
C ILE A 212 -23.84 3.18 10.57
N VAL A 213 -23.45 3.18 9.30
CA VAL A 213 -22.93 4.36 8.58
C VAL A 213 -23.69 4.62 7.29
N PRO A 214 -23.64 5.84 6.73
CA PRO A 214 -24.26 6.13 5.44
C PRO A 214 -23.79 5.18 4.33
N SER A 215 -24.68 4.80 3.42
CA SER A 215 -24.39 3.84 2.31
C SER A 215 -23.14 4.22 1.51
N LYS A 216 -22.88 5.53 1.30
CA LYS A 216 -21.66 6.01 0.64
C LYS A 216 -20.38 5.51 1.33
N VAL A 217 -20.34 5.54 2.67
CA VAL A 217 -19.18 5.09 3.46
C VAL A 217 -19.07 3.57 3.40
N ALA A 218 -20.18 2.85 3.58
CA ALA A 218 -20.20 1.39 3.54
C ALA A 218 -19.68 0.86 2.18
N LYS A 219 -20.20 1.41 1.07
CA LYS A 219 -19.75 1.07 -0.29
C LYS A 219 -18.28 1.40 -0.53
N ALA A 220 -17.78 2.52 0.00
CA ALA A 220 -16.37 2.87 -0.12
C ALA A 220 -15.46 1.89 0.62
N ILE A 221 -15.86 1.42 1.82
CA ILE A 221 -15.12 0.38 2.56
C ILE A 221 -15.03 -0.91 1.73
N ILE A 222 -16.15 -1.34 1.12
CA ILE A 222 -16.17 -2.53 0.25
C ILE A 222 -15.28 -2.33 -0.99
N ARG A 223 -15.37 -1.18 -1.67
CA ARG A 223 -14.49 -0.86 -2.82
C ARG A 223 -13.01 -0.92 -2.45
N VAL A 224 -12.63 -0.39 -1.29
CA VAL A 224 -11.24 -0.48 -0.79
C VAL A 224 -10.85 -1.93 -0.55
N ARG A 225 -11.68 -2.70 0.16
CA ARG A 225 -11.44 -4.12 0.45
C ARG A 225 -11.22 -4.95 -0.81
N GLU A 226 -11.99 -4.68 -1.86
CA GLU A 226 -11.93 -5.39 -3.14
C GLU A 226 -10.80 -4.89 -4.04
N GLY A 227 -10.17 -3.75 -3.74
CA GLY A 227 -9.12 -3.15 -4.57
C GLY A 227 -9.64 -2.33 -5.76
N HIS A 228 -10.93 -1.97 -5.74
CA HIS A 228 -11.64 -1.22 -6.78
C HIS A 228 -11.48 0.31 -6.65
N VAL A 229 -10.58 0.79 -5.79
CA VAL A 229 -10.31 2.23 -5.65
C VAL A 229 -9.23 2.72 -6.60
N ILE A 230 -9.44 3.89 -7.18
CA ILE A 230 -8.47 4.57 -8.02
C ILE A 230 -7.71 5.57 -7.15
N VAL A 231 -6.38 5.55 -7.23
CA VAL A 231 -5.53 6.54 -6.58
C VAL A 231 -4.83 7.33 -7.67
N ARG A 232 -5.03 8.65 -7.68
CA ARG A 232 -4.22 9.54 -8.51
C ARG A 232 -2.82 9.60 -7.90
N PRO A 233 -1.76 9.20 -8.61
CA PRO A 233 -0.44 9.12 -8.03
C PRO A 233 0.12 10.45 -7.56
N GLY A 234 0.76 10.43 -6.39
CA GLY A 234 1.57 11.53 -5.89
C GLY A 234 2.89 11.67 -6.63
N TYR A 235 3.48 12.86 -6.56
CA TYR A 235 4.71 13.22 -7.27
C TYR A 235 5.32 14.49 -6.69
N ASP A 236 6.65 14.59 -6.72
CA ASP A 236 7.42 15.79 -6.34
C ASP A 236 6.91 16.49 -5.05
N GLY A 237 6.66 15.74 -3.98
CA GLY A 237 6.21 16.29 -2.69
C GLY A 237 4.69 16.42 -2.54
N VAL A 238 3.92 16.22 -3.61
CA VAL A 238 2.45 16.24 -3.63
C VAL A 238 1.93 14.83 -3.36
N TYR A 239 1.13 14.67 -2.31
CA TYR A 239 0.47 13.40 -2.02
C TYR A 239 -0.48 12.97 -3.13
N GLY A 240 -0.59 11.65 -3.32
CA GLY A 240 -1.64 11.07 -4.13
C GLY A 240 -3.02 11.32 -3.53
N LYS A 241 -4.07 11.10 -4.33
CA LYS A 241 -5.45 11.34 -3.94
C LYS A 241 -6.31 10.13 -4.24
N LEU A 242 -7.13 9.73 -3.26
CA LEU A 242 -8.19 8.78 -3.49
C LEU A 242 -9.24 9.37 -4.42
N ILE A 243 -9.71 8.57 -5.35
CA ILE A 243 -10.86 8.88 -6.18
C ILE A 243 -11.94 7.85 -5.81
N LEU A 244 -12.96 8.33 -5.09
CA LEU A 244 -14.11 7.52 -4.65
C LEU A 244 -15.37 7.77 -5.48
N ASP A 245 -15.37 8.79 -6.34
CA ASP A 245 -16.52 9.17 -7.15
C ASP A 245 -16.64 8.30 -8.40
N GLU A 246 -17.88 8.03 -8.82
CA GLU A 246 -18.23 7.07 -9.89
C GLU A 246 -17.99 7.61 -11.31
N GLU A 247 -17.56 8.87 -11.49
CA GLU A 247 -17.61 9.58 -12.77
C GLU A 247 -16.32 9.57 -13.62
N GLU A 248 -15.20 9.00 -13.16
CA GLU A 248 -14.02 8.84 -14.02
C GLU A 248 -14.07 7.49 -14.78
N PRO A 249 -13.96 7.48 -16.12
CA PRO A 249 -13.94 6.22 -16.87
C PRO A 249 -12.70 5.42 -16.46
N ALA A 250 -12.96 4.21 -15.96
CA ALA A 250 -11.94 3.24 -15.60
C ALA A 250 -10.93 3.05 -16.75
N ARG A 251 -9.64 3.28 -16.47
CA ARG A 251 -8.55 2.72 -17.28
C ARG A 251 -8.56 1.18 -17.14
N PRO A 252 -7.98 0.44 -18.10
CA PRO A 252 -8.38 -0.93 -18.39
C PRO A 252 -8.33 -1.86 -17.18
N ALA A 253 -9.36 -2.71 -17.13
CA ALA A 253 -9.55 -3.77 -16.17
C ALA A 253 -8.39 -4.79 -16.23
N ASP A 254 -7.48 -4.70 -15.27
CA ASP A 254 -6.63 -5.84 -14.89
C ASP A 254 -6.55 -6.03 -13.35
N ARG A 255 -7.52 -5.46 -12.62
CA ARG A 255 -7.63 -5.69 -11.18
C ARG A 255 -8.61 -6.82 -10.94
N ARG A 256 -8.13 -8.07 -10.99
CA ARG A 256 -8.81 -9.14 -10.26
C ARG A 256 -8.85 -8.70 -8.80
N GLY A 257 -10.03 -8.70 -8.19
CA GLY A 257 -10.21 -8.23 -6.83
C GLY A 257 -9.29 -8.95 -5.84
N GLN A 258 -8.97 -8.27 -4.73
CA GLN A 258 -8.02 -8.80 -3.74
C GLN A 258 -8.65 -9.98 -2.96
N THR A 259 -7.95 -11.12 -2.88
CA THR A 259 -8.40 -12.31 -2.14
C THR A 259 -8.63 -12.02 -0.66
N SER A 260 -9.68 -12.56 -0.04
CA SER A 260 -10.02 -12.36 1.38
C SER A 260 -8.98 -12.99 2.32
N ILE A 261 -9.01 -12.64 3.62
CA ILE A 261 -8.15 -13.29 4.62
C ILE A 261 -8.43 -14.80 4.73
N THR A 262 -9.70 -15.19 4.61
CA THR A 262 -10.13 -16.59 4.65
C THR A 262 -9.52 -17.39 3.50
N ASP A 263 -9.37 -16.79 2.32
CA ASP A 263 -8.73 -17.45 1.18
C ASP A 263 -7.24 -17.76 1.43
N TYR A 264 -6.58 -17.03 2.32
CA TYR A 264 -5.20 -17.32 2.73
C TYR A 264 -5.13 -18.38 3.82
N LEU A 265 -6.18 -18.56 4.63
CA LEU A 265 -6.24 -19.59 5.67
C LEU A 265 -6.60 -20.98 5.12
N LEU A 266 -7.23 -21.05 3.94
CA LEU A 266 -7.70 -22.29 3.32
C LEU A 266 -6.74 -22.89 2.28
N ARG A 267 -5.57 -22.28 2.07
CA ARG A 267 -4.52 -22.73 1.13
C ARG A 267 -3.38 -23.43 1.86
#